data_AF-K1ZFC7-F1
#
_entry.id   AF-K1ZFC7-F1
#
_cell.length_a   1.000
_cell.length_b   1.000
_cell.length_c   1.000
_cell.angle_alpha   90.00
_cell.angle_beta   90.00
_cell.angle_gamma   90.00
#
_symmetry.space_group_name_H-M   'P 1'
#
loop_
_entity.id
_entity.type
_entity.pdbx_description
1 polymer ?
#
loop_
_entity_poly.entity_id
_entity_poly.type
_entity_poly.pdbx_seq_one_letter_code
_entity_poly.pdbx_strand_id
1 'polypeptide(L)'
;MKNAKEYDMKRQRVESSFVPLLVIAFLIGTMYQVTHSEDAHFSFDTLFPQNSYSRATEQCIKVWGAWDKLLCFKSSSPVQITRTLDSSLGQLVLAHTILGSVSQSEKQPLTEQLHYMSRVIGTVADRFLKLPHIDAERRACLQKQIDKIKKIIQEKLQG
;
A
#
# COMPACT_ATOMS: atom_id res chain seq x y z
N MET A 1 22.45 -45.25 -27.06
CA MET A 1 21.00 -44.95 -26.97
C MET A 1 20.49 -44.60 -25.55
N LYS A 2 21.34 -44.44 -24.52
CA LYS A 2 20.89 -44.05 -23.16
C LYS A 2 20.70 -42.52 -22.98
N ASN A 3 21.47 -41.70 -23.69
CA ASN A 3 21.46 -40.24 -23.49
C ASN A 3 20.22 -39.53 -24.08
N ALA A 4 19.59 -40.08 -25.13
CA ALA A 4 18.44 -39.44 -25.77
C ALA A 4 17.18 -39.47 -24.87
N LYS A 5 16.94 -40.57 -24.14
CA LYS A 5 15.79 -40.69 -23.23
C LYS A 5 15.90 -39.79 -21.99
N GLU A 6 17.12 -39.52 -21.52
CA GLU A 6 17.33 -38.67 -20.34
C GLU A 6 17.13 -37.18 -20.67
N TYR A 7 17.53 -36.76 -21.87
CA TYR A 7 17.25 -35.40 -22.36
C TYR A 7 15.76 -35.15 -22.57
N ASP A 8 15.03 -36.14 -23.09
CA ASP A 8 13.58 -36.04 -23.33
C ASP A 8 12.79 -35.96 -22.02
N MET A 9 13.14 -36.78 -21.01
CA MET A 9 12.49 -36.72 -19.69
C MET A 9 12.80 -35.43 -18.91
N LYS A 10 14.00 -34.84 -19.08
CA LYS A 10 14.33 -33.54 -18.47
C LYS A 10 13.54 -32.41 -19.14
N ARG A 11 13.38 -32.44 -20.47
CA ARG A 11 12.58 -31.48 -21.22
C ARG A 11 11.10 -31.54 -20.86
N GLN A 12 10.54 -32.76 -20.77
CA GLN A 12 9.15 -32.98 -20.39
C GLN A 12 8.81 -32.50 -18.97
N ARG A 13 9.78 -32.58 -18.04
CA ARG A 13 9.62 -32.10 -16.65
C ARG A 13 9.68 -30.56 -16.53
N VAL A 14 10.46 -29.91 -17.41
CA VAL A 14 10.52 -28.44 -17.48
C VAL A 14 9.24 -27.89 -18.12
N GLU A 15 8.75 -28.52 -19.18
CA GLU A 15 7.51 -28.12 -19.86
C GLU A 15 6.27 -28.34 -18.95
N SER A 16 6.23 -29.40 -18.14
CA SER A 16 5.10 -29.63 -17.21
C SER A 16 5.08 -28.71 -15.98
N SER A 17 6.23 -28.14 -15.59
CA SER A 17 6.32 -27.21 -14.44
C SER A 17 6.09 -25.75 -14.84
N PHE A 18 6.24 -25.40 -16.13
CA PHE A 18 6.13 -24.03 -16.62
C PHE A 18 4.67 -23.58 -16.82
N VAL A 19 3.81 -24.50 -17.26
CA VAL A 19 2.37 -24.25 -17.46
C VAL A 19 1.65 -23.82 -16.17
N PRO A 20 1.79 -24.52 -15.02
CA PRO A 20 1.14 -24.08 -13.79
C PRO A 20 1.66 -22.73 -13.29
N LEU A 21 2.93 -22.41 -13.50
CA LEU A 21 3.49 -21.09 -13.16
C LEU A 21 2.91 -19.96 -14.01
N LEU A 22 2.75 -20.19 -15.32
CA LEU A 22 2.08 -19.23 -16.22
C LEU A 22 0.61 -19.02 -15.84
N VAL A 23 -0.10 -20.08 -15.46
CA VAL A 23 -1.50 -19.98 -15.02
C VAL A 23 -1.60 -19.19 -13.72
N ILE A 24 -0.71 -19.42 -12.76
CA ILE A 24 -0.67 -18.64 -11.51
C ILE A 24 -0.36 -17.17 -11.79
N ALA A 25 0.63 -16.88 -12.64
CA ALA A 25 0.96 -15.51 -13.04
C ALA A 25 -0.21 -14.82 -13.76
N PHE A 26 -0.94 -15.56 -14.62
CA PHE A 26 -2.12 -15.05 -15.30
C PHE A 26 -3.26 -14.77 -14.32
N LEU A 27 -3.52 -15.66 -13.36
CA LEU A 27 -4.53 -15.46 -12.32
C LEU A 27 -4.19 -14.29 -11.39
N ILE A 28 -2.93 -14.10 -11.03
CA ILE A 28 -2.47 -12.93 -10.26
C ILE A 28 -2.66 -11.65 -11.10
N GLY A 29 -2.32 -11.69 -12.39
CA GLY A 29 -2.50 -10.58 -13.31
C GLY A 29 -3.96 -10.19 -13.51
N THR A 30 -4.86 -11.16 -13.65
CA THR A 30 -6.29 -10.88 -13.79
C THR A 30 -6.92 -10.41 -12.47
N MET A 31 -6.52 -10.94 -11.32
CA MET A 31 -6.97 -10.39 -10.02
C MET A 31 -6.44 -8.97 -9.79
N TYR A 32 -5.23 -8.66 -10.25
CA TYR A 32 -4.68 -7.30 -10.23
C TYR A 32 -5.51 -6.34 -11.10
N GLN A 33 -5.92 -6.77 -12.30
CA GLN A 33 -6.75 -5.95 -13.19
C GLN A 33 -8.19 -5.79 -12.69
N VAL A 34 -8.80 -6.85 -12.16
CA VAL A 34 -10.19 -6.79 -11.63
C VAL A 34 -10.25 -5.89 -10.39
N THR A 35 -9.21 -5.86 -9.56
CA THR A 35 -9.13 -4.91 -8.43
C THR A 35 -8.83 -3.47 -8.87
N HIS A 36 -8.27 -3.24 -10.07
CA HIS A 36 -8.03 -1.90 -10.61
C HIS A 36 -9.16 -1.37 -11.49
N SER A 37 -10.06 -2.23 -12.01
CA SER A 37 -11.09 -1.81 -12.95
C SER A 37 -12.32 -1.17 -12.30
N GLU A 38 -12.57 -1.39 -11.00
CA GLU A 38 -13.76 -0.82 -10.33
C GLU A 38 -13.53 0.58 -9.73
N ASP A 39 -12.29 1.07 -9.64
CA ASP A 39 -11.97 2.40 -9.08
C ASP A 39 -11.82 3.51 -10.15
N ALA A 40 -12.17 3.23 -11.41
CA ALA A 40 -11.96 4.14 -12.55
C ALA A 40 -12.93 5.33 -12.65
N HIS A 41 -13.84 5.53 -11.68
CA HIS A 41 -14.71 6.70 -11.63
C HIS A 41 -14.29 7.61 -10.47
N PHE A 42 -13.47 8.63 -10.80
CA PHE A 42 -12.72 9.55 -9.92
C PHE A 42 -11.37 9.04 -9.38
N SER A 43 -10.55 8.45 -10.25
CA SER A 43 -9.19 8.09 -9.86
C SER A 43 -8.32 9.33 -9.59
N PHE A 44 -7.66 9.32 -8.44
CA PHE A 44 -6.53 10.18 -8.03
C PHE A 44 -5.46 10.34 -9.13
N ASP A 45 -5.41 9.39 -10.08
CA ASP A 45 -4.55 9.35 -11.26
C ASP A 45 -4.67 10.56 -12.21
N THR A 46 -5.80 11.27 -12.19
CA THR A 46 -5.97 12.46 -13.05
C THR A 46 -5.36 13.73 -12.45
N LEU A 47 -5.06 13.75 -11.15
CA LEU A 47 -4.66 14.97 -10.43
C LEU A 47 -3.17 15.01 -10.06
N PHE A 48 -2.45 13.89 -10.09
CA PHE A 48 -1.04 13.85 -9.69
C PHE A 48 -0.20 12.95 -10.62
N PRO A 49 0.99 13.39 -11.05
CA PRO A 49 1.91 12.50 -11.76
C PRO A 49 2.21 11.25 -10.92
N GLN A 50 2.19 10.08 -11.58
CA GLN A 50 2.46 8.75 -11.02
C GLN A 50 3.93 8.63 -10.57
N ASN A 51 4.27 9.28 -9.47
CA ASN A 51 5.57 9.19 -8.82
C ASN A 51 5.41 8.53 -7.44
N SER A 52 6.54 8.19 -6.82
CA SER A 52 6.52 7.49 -5.52
C SER A 52 5.75 8.25 -4.44
N TYR A 53 5.74 9.59 -4.46
CA TYR A 53 5.02 10.41 -3.48
C TYR A 53 3.50 10.33 -3.66
N SER A 54 3.00 10.39 -4.90
CA SER A 54 1.57 10.24 -5.15
C SER A 54 1.08 8.84 -4.75
N ARG A 55 1.85 7.79 -5.05
CA ARG A 55 1.54 6.41 -4.61
C ARG A 55 1.52 6.25 -3.09
N ALA A 56 2.48 6.87 -2.38
CA ALA A 56 2.52 6.83 -0.92
C ALA A 56 1.37 7.64 -0.30
N THR A 57 1.02 8.77 -0.91
CA THR A 57 -0.11 9.61 -0.51
C THR A 57 -1.43 8.87 -0.66
N GLU A 58 -1.63 8.17 -1.78
CA GLU A 58 -2.82 7.36 -2.04
C GLU A 58 -3.06 6.32 -0.94
N GLN A 59 -2.01 5.63 -0.49
CA GLN A 59 -2.15 4.66 0.61
C GLN A 59 -2.59 5.33 1.92
N CYS A 60 -2.09 6.54 2.20
CA CYS A 60 -2.53 7.31 3.36
C CYS A 60 -3.98 7.79 3.23
N ILE A 61 -4.44 8.14 2.02
CA ILE A 61 -5.84 8.49 1.74
C ILE A 61 -6.75 7.28 1.95
N LYS A 62 -6.34 6.08 1.52
CA LYS A 62 -7.11 4.84 1.75
C LYS A 62 -7.30 4.59 3.25
N VAL A 63 -6.25 4.79 4.05
CA VAL A 63 -6.33 4.70 5.52
C VAL A 63 -7.28 5.73 6.09
N TRP A 64 -7.15 6.99 5.68
CA TRP A 64 -8.05 8.06 6.10
C TRP A 64 -9.51 7.69 5.78
N GLY A 65 -9.84 7.35 4.54
CA GLY A 65 -11.21 6.98 4.15
C GLY A 65 -11.76 5.79 4.93
N ALA A 66 -10.91 4.79 5.22
CA ALA A 66 -11.31 3.64 6.03
C ALA A 66 -11.62 4.01 7.48
N TRP A 67 -10.81 4.89 8.07
CA TRP A 67 -11.03 5.37 9.44
C TRP A 67 -12.20 6.34 9.56
N ASP A 68 -12.41 7.21 8.56
CA ASP A 68 -13.61 8.07 8.52
C ASP A 68 -14.88 7.22 8.49
N LYS A 69 -14.90 6.13 7.72
CA LYS A 69 -16.01 5.16 7.75
C LYS A 69 -16.19 4.57 9.15
N LEU A 70 -15.13 4.09 9.79
CA LEU A 70 -15.23 3.54 11.16
C LEU A 70 -15.75 4.57 12.18
N LEU A 71 -15.33 5.83 12.07
CA LEU A 71 -15.74 6.90 12.98
C LEU A 71 -17.20 7.33 12.75
N CYS A 72 -17.66 7.32 11.50
CA CYS A 72 -19.04 7.67 11.15
C CYS A 72 -20.03 6.55 11.49
N PHE A 73 -19.64 5.28 11.33
CA PHE A 73 -20.52 4.13 11.57
C PHE A 73 -20.32 3.56 12.98
N LYS A 74 -21.12 4.02 13.94
CA LYS A 74 -21.10 3.57 15.35
C LYS A 74 -21.38 2.09 15.57
N SER A 75 -21.87 1.36 14.56
CA SER A 75 -22.28 -0.05 14.65
C SER A 75 -21.34 -1.03 13.92
N SER A 76 -20.09 -0.65 13.64
CA SER A 76 -19.12 -1.58 13.06
C SER A 76 -18.88 -2.77 13.99
N SER A 77 -18.93 -3.98 13.45
CA SER A 77 -18.65 -5.17 14.25
C SER A 77 -17.16 -5.21 14.65
N PRO A 78 -16.79 -5.83 15.79
CA PRO A 78 -15.39 -5.95 16.21
C PRO A 78 -14.49 -6.59 15.14
N VAL A 79 -15.04 -7.51 14.35
CA VAL A 79 -14.33 -8.16 13.22
C VAL A 79 -14.04 -7.16 12.10
N GLN A 80 -15.02 -6.31 11.74
CA GLN A 80 -14.82 -5.27 10.74
C GLN A 80 -13.78 -4.25 11.19
N ILE A 81 -13.86 -3.80 12.45
CA ILE A 81 -12.87 -2.87 13.04
C ILE A 81 -11.47 -3.48 12.94
N THR A 82 -11.30 -4.72 13.39
CA THR A 82 -10.02 -5.43 13.34
C THR A 82 -9.47 -5.52 11.93
N ARG A 83 -10.29 -5.99 10.98
CA ARG A 83 -9.89 -6.12 9.56
C ARG A 83 -9.48 -4.78 8.96
N THR A 84 -10.20 -3.71 9.28
CA THR A 84 -9.87 -2.36 8.81
C THR A 84 -8.56 -1.88 9.41
N LEU A 85 -8.31 -2.10 10.70
CA LEU A 85 -7.05 -1.70 11.35
C LEU A 85 -5.85 -2.47 10.79
N ASP A 86 -5.99 -3.78 10.59
CA ASP A 86 -4.92 -4.63 10.05
C ASP A 86 -4.61 -4.24 8.58
N SER A 87 -5.65 -3.98 7.78
CA SER A 87 -5.46 -3.46 6.42
C SER A 87 -4.79 -2.08 6.43
N SER A 88 -5.20 -1.20 7.35
CA SER A 88 -4.61 0.14 7.50
C SER A 88 -3.13 0.08 7.85
N LEU A 89 -2.72 -0.86 8.71
CA LEU A 89 -1.31 -1.09 9.02
C LEU A 89 -0.51 -1.45 7.78
N GLY A 90 -1.03 -2.37 6.94
CA GLY A 90 -0.41 -2.73 5.67
C GLY A 90 -0.22 -1.53 4.75
N GLN A 91 -1.24 -0.67 4.63
CA GLN A 91 -1.17 0.54 3.80
C GLN A 91 -0.15 1.56 4.33
N LEU A 92 -0.06 1.75 5.65
CA LEU A 92 0.94 2.64 6.25
C LEU A 92 2.36 2.09 6.08
N VAL A 93 2.56 0.78 6.23
CA VAL A 93 3.87 0.15 5.97
C VAL A 93 4.29 0.32 4.51
N LEU A 94 3.35 0.16 3.57
CA LEU A 94 3.61 0.39 2.16
C LEU A 94 3.97 1.85 1.87
N ALA A 95 3.21 2.81 2.39
CA ALA A 95 3.50 4.24 2.26
C ALA A 95 4.91 4.59 2.78
N HIS A 96 5.24 4.10 3.99
CA HIS A 96 6.55 4.28 4.60
C HIS A 96 7.67 3.69 3.72
N THR A 97 7.47 2.50 3.17
CA THR A 97 8.47 1.81 2.35
C THR A 97 8.71 2.53 1.03
N ILE A 98 7.63 2.96 0.36
CA ILE A 98 7.71 3.74 -0.87
C ILE A 98 8.50 5.02 -0.62
N LEU A 99 8.15 5.79 0.43
CA LEU A 99 8.85 7.03 0.75
C LEU A 99 10.33 6.83 1.10
N GLY A 100 10.65 5.79 1.87
CA GLY A 100 12.02 5.47 2.25
C GLY A 100 12.89 5.05 1.06
N SER A 101 12.29 4.55 -0.03
CA SER A 101 13.02 4.16 -1.24
C SER A 101 13.38 5.32 -2.17
N VAL A 102 12.79 6.50 -1.96
CA VAL A 102 13.03 7.67 -2.82
C VAL A 102 14.31 8.39 -2.39
N SER A 103 15.24 8.60 -3.32
CA SER A 103 16.48 9.36 -3.07
C SER A 103 16.18 10.78 -2.58
N GLN A 104 17.05 11.31 -1.73
CA GLN A 104 16.97 12.68 -1.23
C GLN A 104 17.35 13.72 -2.30
N SER A 105 17.99 13.28 -3.39
CA SER A 105 18.52 14.15 -4.44
C SER A 105 17.52 14.55 -5.54
N GLU A 106 16.27 14.07 -5.50
CA GLU A 106 15.28 14.50 -6.49
C GLU A 106 14.91 15.97 -6.25
N LYS A 107 15.37 16.86 -7.15
CA LYS A 107 15.13 18.30 -7.12
C LYS A 107 14.06 18.65 -8.17
N GLN A 108 12.85 19.04 -7.73
CA GLN A 108 11.65 19.50 -8.47
C GLN A 108 10.64 18.43 -8.97
N PRO A 109 9.30 18.71 -9.02
CA PRO A 109 8.45 19.60 -8.23
C PRO A 109 7.82 18.80 -7.06
N LEU A 110 8.64 18.51 -6.05
CA LEU A 110 8.31 17.57 -4.97
C LEU A 110 7.80 18.24 -3.69
N THR A 111 8.12 19.51 -3.48
CA THR A 111 7.78 20.24 -2.26
C THR A 111 6.28 20.34 -2.05
N GLU A 112 5.50 20.64 -3.10
CA GLU A 112 4.04 20.70 -3.00
C GLU A 112 3.41 19.34 -2.70
N GLN A 113 3.93 18.27 -3.31
CA GLN A 113 3.47 16.90 -3.05
C GLN A 113 3.81 16.45 -1.63
N LEU A 114 5.01 16.78 -1.14
CA LEU A 114 5.42 16.55 0.25
C LEU A 114 4.55 17.34 1.23
N HIS A 115 4.22 18.60 0.94
CA HIS A 115 3.29 19.38 1.77
C HIS A 115 1.87 18.82 1.74
N TYR A 116 1.38 18.39 0.59
CA TYR A 116 0.09 17.73 0.49
C TYR A 116 0.07 16.42 1.29
N MET A 117 1.10 15.58 1.13
CA MET A 117 1.25 14.36 1.90
C MET A 117 1.37 14.63 3.40
N SER A 118 2.11 15.67 3.80
CA SER A 118 2.20 16.12 5.20
C SER A 118 0.84 16.46 5.79
N ARG A 119 -0.05 17.09 5.00
CA ARG A 119 -1.43 17.36 5.42
C ARG A 119 -2.23 16.07 5.55
N VAL A 120 -2.15 15.18 4.57
CA VAL A 120 -2.85 13.89 4.59
C VAL A 120 -2.44 13.05 5.80
N ILE A 121 -1.14 12.88 6.06
CA ILE A 121 -0.68 12.10 7.22
C ILE A 121 -1.00 12.79 8.55
N GLY A 122 -1.08 14.13 8.56
CA GLY A 122 -1.60 14.90 9.69
C GLY A 122 -3.05 14.53 10.00
N THR A 123 -3.92 14.55 8.98
CA THR A 123 -5.32 14.12 9.11
C THR A 123 -5.43 12.67 9.57
N VAL A 124 -4.64 11.76 9.00
CA VAL A 124 -4.58 10.35 9.44
C VAL A 124 -4.26 10.27 10.93
N ALA A 125 -3.25 11.00 11.40
CA ALA A 125 -2.89 11.03 12.82
C ALA A 125 -4.02 11.59 13.70
N ASP A 126 -4.73 12.62 13.27
CA ASP A 126 -5.85 13.19 14.02
C ASP A 126 -7.04 12.21 14.10
N ARG A 127 -7.27 11.44 13.03
CA ARG A 127 -8.30 10.39 13.02
C ARG A 127 -7.91 9.21 13.90
N PHE A 128 -6.64 8.81 13.88
CA PHE A 128 -6.12 7.74 14.74
C PHE A 128 -6.44 7.97 16.22
N LEU A 129 -6.27 9.20 16.71
CA LEU A 129 -6.58 9.57 18.09
C LEU A 129 -8.05 9.39 18.47
N LYS A 130 -8.95 9.42 17.49
CA LYS A 130 -10.41 9.32 17.68
C LYS A 130 -10.93 7.89 17.54
N LEU A 131 -10.11 6.95 17.08
CA LEU A 131 -10.56 5.57 16.85
C LEU A 131 -10.90 4.87 18.18
N PRO A 132 -12.12 4.32 18.30
CA PRO A 132 -12.54 3.60 19.49
C PRO A 132 -12.00 2.16 19.49
N HIS A 133 -11.84 1.58 20.69
CA HIS A 133 -11.61 0.14 20.90
C HIS A 133 -10.42 -0.50 20.15
N ILE A 134 -9.28 0.19 20.08
CA ILE A 134 -8.01 -0.37 19.59
C ILE A 134 -7.20 -0.93 20.77
N ASP A 135 -6.73 -2.17 20.67
CA ASP A 135 -5.79 -2.75 21.62
C ASP A 135 -4.42 -2.02 21.63
N ALA A 136 -3.68 -2.14 22.73
CA ALA A 136 -2.46 -1.37 22.95
C ALA A 136 -1.35 -1.70 21.93
N GLU A 137 -1.25 -2.95 21.50
CA GLU A 137 -0.20 -3.40 20.58
C GLU A 137 -0.44 -2.87 19.16
N ARG A 138 -1.66 -3.02 18.63
CA ARG A 138 -2.05 -2.44 17.34
C ARG A 138 -1.93 -0.92 17.35
N ARG A 139 -2.33 -0.28 18.44
CA ARG A 139 -2.17 1.17 18.62
C ARG A 139 -0.70 1.57 18.51
N ALA A 140 0.20 0.89 19.21
CA ALA A 140 1.64 1.15 19.13
C ALA A 140 2.20 0.94 17.71
N CYS A 141 1.78 -0.14 17.03
CA CYS A 141 2.21 -0.44 15.67
C CYS A 141 1.76 0.61 14.65
N LEU A 142 0.49 1.01 14.68
CA LEU A 142 -0.05 2.05 13.78
C LEU A 142 0.60 3.40 14.04
N GLN A 143 0.71 3.80 15.31
CA GLN A 143 1.38 5.05 15.71
C GLN A 143 2.83 5.07 15.22
N LYS A 144 3.57 3.98 15.40
CA LYS A 144 4.96 3.86 14.94
C LYS A 144 5.09 4.06 13.43
N GLN A 145 4.14 3.57 12.62
CA GLN A 145 4.21 3.80 11.17
C GLN A 145 3.86 5.25 10.80
N ILE A 146 2.86 5.84 11.46
CA ILE A 146 2.52 7.27 11.27
C ILE A 146 3.75 8.13 11.56
N ASP A 147 4.44 7.89 12.67
CA ASP A 147 5.61 8.67 13.09
C ASP A 147 6.79 8.51 12.12
N LYS A 148 7.01 7.29 11.61
CA LYS A 148 8.03 7.04 10.59
C LYS A 148 7.75 7.82 9.30
N ILE A 149 6.50 7.81 8.82
CA ILE A 149 6.10 8.57 7.62
C ILE A 149 6.31 10.07 7.85
N LYS A 150 5.84 10.60 8.98
CA LYS A 150 6.03 12.02 9.36
C LYS A 150 7.51 12.40 9.37
N LYS A 151 8.36 11.55 9.95
CA LYS A 151 9.81 11.76 10.03
C LYS A 151 10.43 11.86 8.63
N ILE A 152 10.14 10.91 7.73
CA ILE A 152 10.67 10.93 6.36
C ILE A 152 10.23 12.19 5.61
N ILE A 153 8.96 12.59 5.74
CA ILE A 153 8.44 13.82 5.10
C ILE A 153 9.19 15.05 5.63
N GLN A 154 9.42 15.14 6.95
CA GLN A 154 10.17 16.25 7.54
C GLN A 154 11.62 16.31 7.06
N GLU A 155 12.32 15.17 7.03
CA GLU A 155 13.71 15.08 6.54
C GLU A 155 13.82 15.51 5.07
N LYS A 156 12.83 15.15 4.25
CA LYS A 156 12.77 15.53 2.82
C LYS A 156 12.34 16.97 2.56
N LEU A 157 11.67 17.62 3.51
CA LEU A 157 11.34 19.04 3.42
C LEU A 157 12.49 19.95 3.86
N GLN A 158 13.45 19.43 4.64
CA GLN A 158 14.59 20.17 5.19
C GLN A 158 15.89 20.04 4.36
N GLY A 159 16.01 18.99 3.54
CA GLY A 159 17.17 18.73 2.66
C GLY A 159 16.98 19.22 1.24
#